data_AF-A0A6N2LYD8-F1
#
_entry.id   AF-A0A6N2LYD8-F1
#
_cell.length_a   1.000
_cell.length_b   1.000
_cell.length_c   1.000
_cell.angle_alpha   90.00
_cell.angle_beta   90.00
_cell.angle_gamma   90.00
#
_symmetry.space_group_name_H-M   'P 1'
#
loop_
_entity.id
_entity.type
_entity.pdbx_description
1 polymer ?
#
loop_
_entity_poly.entity_id
_entity_poly.type
_entity_poly.pdbx_seq_one_letter_code
_entity_poly.pdbx_strand_id
1 'polypeptide(L)'
;MANSASSFQISVGSAGTNNRTVRIPKNITLNTPGPGYTCGPSRIVRPTRFISADKRRVTAAICKNHNTELLTWNTTCTYSQFLAYKIPTCCVSLSSFNSKAIASCPTCSCGCRKNNNVSTDCVNPKSPNVPVPGQKNIITPLVQCTSHMCPIKIQWHLKLNYKDYWRVRITVRNLNYHMNYKQWNLVVQHPNFDNLTQVFGSKYKALTLQSTTNDAAMLWGIKDYNDVLVQAGRDGKAQLELLFRKDKAALTSNKGWAFPQRIYFNGDNCVLPPPDAYPMVA
;
A
#
# COMPACT_ATOMS: atom_id res chain seq x y z
N MET A 1 -19.91 -16.51 3.61
CA MET A 1 -19.19 -15.24 3.87
C MET A 1 -18.11 -15.53 4.88
N ALA A 2 -16.84 -15.53 4.48
CA ALA A 2 -15.75 -15.79 5.40
C ALA A 2 -15.43 -14.48 6.14
N ASN A 3 -15.58 -14.49 7.47
CA ASN A 3 -15.24 -13.34 8.31
C ASN A 3 -13.74 -13.36 8.54
N SER A 4 -12.98 -12.57 7.80
CA SER A 4 -11.55 -12.33 8.09
C SER A 4 -11.45 -11.35 9.25
N ALA A 5 -10.74 -11.74 10.31
CA ALA A 5 -10.54 -10.91 11.49
C ALA A 5 -9.05 -10.77 11.78
N SER A 6 -8.58 -9.53 11.93
CA SER A 6 -7.24 -9.21 12.42
C SER A 6 -7.34 -8.49 13.76
N SER A 7 -6.44 -8.82 14.69
CA SER A 7 -6.37 -8.19 16.01
C SER A 7 -4.96 -7.71 16.27
N PHE A 8 -4.82 -6.46 16.72
CA PHE A 8 -3.54 -5.86 17.04
C PHE A 8 -3.71 -4.92 18.23
N GLN A 9 -2.65 -4.76 19.02
CA GLN A 9 -2.63 -3.86 20.16
C GLN A 9 -2.03 -2.52 19.72
N ILE A 10 -2.74 -1.43 20.00
CA ILE A 10 -2.26 -0.06 19.76
C ILE A 10 -2.18 0.63 21.13
N SER A 11 -1.02 1.24 21.41
CA SER A 11 -0.87 2.11 22.57
C SER A 11 -1.15 3.56 22.15
N VAL A 12 -2.15 4.19 22.76
CA VAL A 12 -2.55 5.58 22.48
C VAL A 12 -2.10 6.46 23.64
N GLY A 13 -1.08 7.31 23.43
CA GLY A 13 -0.42 8.06 24.50
C GLY A 13 -1.30 9.07 25.24
N SER A 14 -2.35 9.61 24.60
CA SER A 14 -3.27 10.59 25.19
C SER A 14 -4.62 9.98 25.61
N ALA A 15 -4.77 8.66 25.54
CA ALA A 15 -5.95 7.99 26.09
C ALA A 15 -5.76 7.87 27.61
N GLY A 16 -6.74 8.32 28.39
CA GLY A 16 -6.73 8.16 29.84
C GLY A 16 -6.48 6.70 30.23
N THR A 17 -5.70 6.47 31.28
CA THR A 17 -5.30 5.12 31.73
C THR A 17 -6.15 4.59 32.88
N ASN A 18 -7.08 5.40 33.38
CA ASN A 18 -7.94 5.03 34.50
C ASN A 18 -9.42 5.19 34.16
N ASN A 19 -10.23 4.55 35.00
CA ASN A 19 -11.68 4.49 34.93
C ASN A 19 -12.40 5.85 34.81
N ARG A 20 -11.78 6.95 35.24
CA ARG A 20 -12.35 8.31 35.17
C ARG A 20 -11.89 9.09 33.93
N THR A 21 -10.79 8.68 33.31
CA THR A 21 -10.12 9.41 32.23
C THR A 21 -10.30 8.76 30.86
N VAL A 22 -10.61 7.45 30.82
CA VAL A 22 -10.93 6.74 29.58
C VAL A 22 -12.23 7.31 29.00
N ARG A 23 -12.17 7.82 27.76
CA ARG A 23 -13.32 8.34 27.02
C ARG A 23 -13.56 7.49 25.77
N ILE A 24 -14.83 7.40 25.37
CA ILE A 24 -15.22 6.74 24.11
C ILE A 24 -14.54 7.49 22.95
N PRO A 25 -13.82 6.80 22.04
CA PRO A 25 -13.24 7.42 20.86
C PRO A 25 -14.33 8.04 19.99
N LYS A 26 -14.14 9.31 19.63
CA LYS A 26 -14.99 10.04 18.68
C LYS A 26 -14.19 10.25 17.39
N ASN A 27 -14.89 10.29 16.26
CA ASN A 27 -14.32 10.58 14.94
C ASN A 27 -13.16 9.64 14.56
N ILE A 28 -13.37 8.33 14.66
CA ILE A 28 -12.39 7.34 14.18
C ILE A 28 -12.29 7.47 12.66
N THR A 29 -11.08 7.71 12.15
CA THR A 29 -10.80 7.76 10.72
C THR A 29 -9.72 6.74 10.37
N LEU A 30 -9.98 5.93 9.35
CA LEU A 30 -8.97 5.07 8.74
C LEU A 30 -8.43 5.78 7.52
N ASN A 31 -7.19 6.26 7.59
CA ASN A 31 -6.59 7.07 6.52
C ASN A 31 -6.07 6.22 5.35
N THR A 32 -5.97 4.90 5.54
CA THR A 32 -5.50 3.96 4.53
C THR A 32 -6.32 2.67 4.60
N PRO A 33 -6.64 2.04 3.45
CA PRO A 33 -6.42 2.47 2.06
C PRO A 33 -7.40 3.58 1.60
N GLY A 34 -6.87 4.77 1.30
CA GLY A 34 -7.59 5.96 0.87
C GLY A 34 -8.69 6.48 1.81
N PRO A 35 -9.41 7.56 1.42
CA PRO A 35 -10.58 8.08 2.15
C PRO A 35 -11.82 7.18 2.03
N GLY A 36 -11.65 5.91 1.66
CA GLY A 36 -12.74 4.99 1.36
C GLY A 36 -13.52 4.54 2.60
N TYR A 37 -12.88 4.52 3.77
CA TYR A 37 -13.54 4.08 4.99
C TYR A 37 -14.28 5.22 5.68
N THR A 38 -15.58 5.04 5.89
CA THR A 38 -16.38 5.88 6.78
C THR A 38 -16.76 5.06 8.01
N CYS A 39 -16.31 5.51 9.18
CA CYS A 39 -16.61 4.87 10.45
C CYS A 39 -17.82 5.54 11.11
N GLY A 40 -18.77 4.71 11.56
CA GLY A 40 -19.90 5.17 12.37
C GLY A 40 -19.49 5.54 13.80
N PRO A 41 -20.45 6.00 14.63
CA PRO A 41 -20.20 6.27 16.04
C PRO A 41 -19.88 4.99 16.82
N SER A 42 -18.88 5.06 17.70
CA SER A 42 -18.50 4.00 18.63
C SER A 42 -19.64 3.69 19.61
N ARG A 43 -20.00 2.40 19.77
CA ARG A 43 -21.03 1.95 20.73
C ARG A 43 -20.39 1.11 21.83
N ILE A 44 -20.86 1.29 23.07
CA ILE A 44 -20.45 0.43 24.18
C ILE A 44 -21.00 -0.97 23.94
N VAL A 45 -20.14 -1.97 24.07
CA VAL A 45 -20.47 -3.38 23.91
C VAL A 45 -19.92 -4.20 25.08
N ARG A 46 -20.32 -5.48 25.13
CA ARG A 46 -19.79 -6.42 26.12
C ARG A 46 -18.25 -6.51 26.00
N PRO A 47 -17.52 -6.77 27.10
CA PRO A 47 -16.07 -6.86 27.12
C PRO A 47 -15.54 -7.84 26.08
N THR A 48 -14.61 -7.37 25.26
CA THR A 48 -13.86 -8.27 24.41
C THR A 48 -12.97 -9.13 25.31
N ARG A 49 -13.12 -10.45 25.18
CA ARG A 49 -12.20 -11.43 25.76
C ARG A 49 -11.09 -11.69 24.75
N PHE A 50 -9.85 -11.59 25.18
CA PHE A 50 -8.68 -11.87 24.35
C PHE A 50 -7.72 -12.80 25.11
N ILE A 51 -6.99 -13.60 24.35
CA ILE A 51 -5.98 -14.50 24.92
C ILE A 51 -4.75 -13.65 25.22
N SER A 52 -4.25 -13.75 26.45
CA SER A 52 -3.04 -13.08 26.89
C SER A 52 -1.83 -13.51 26.07
N ALA A 53 -0.78 -12.67 26.03
CA ALA A 53 0.43 -12.94 25.26
C ALA A 53 1.11 -14.28 25.59
N ASP A 54 0.91 -14.78 26.81
CA ASP A 54 1.38 -16.09 27.30
C ASP A 54 0.59 -17.30 26.74
N LYS A 55 -0.47 -17.05 25.98
CA LYS A 55 -1.42 -18.04 25.40
C LYS A 55 -2.14 -18.93 26.42
N ARG A 56 -2.00 -18.68 27.72
CA ARG A 56 -2.55 -19.54 28.79
C ARG A 56 -3.78 -18.95 29.45
N ARG A 57 -3.92 -17.63 29.42
CA ARG A 57 -5.00 -16.91 30.12
C ARG A 57 -5.91 -16.21 29.13
N VAL A 58 -7.20 -16.22 29.41
CA VAL A 58 -8.17 -15.35 28.73
C VAL A 58 -8.39 -14.15 29.64
N THR A 59 -8.03 -12.97 29.16
CA THR A 59 -8.27 -11.70 29.84
C THR A 59 -9.40 -10.95 29.14
N ALA A 60 -10.11 -10.11 29.89
CA ALA A 60 -11.17 -9.27 29.34
C ALA A 60 -10.72 -7.81 29.36
N ALA A 61 -11.03 -7.07 28.30
CA ALA A 61 -10.84 -5.63 28.26
C ALA A 61 -11.83 -4.96 29.23
N ILE A 62 -11.35 -4.60 30.42
CA ILE A 62 -12.15 -3.99 31.48
C ILE A 62 -11.56 -2.62 31.80
N CYS A 63 -12.30 -1.56 31.50
CA CYS A 63 -12.23 -0.31 32.25
C CYS A 63 -13.64 -0.02 32.79
N LYS A 64 -13.75 0.38 34.05
CA LYS A 64 -15.02 0.78 34.69
C LYS A 64 -15.18 2.29 34.57
N ASN A 65 -16.37 2.85 34.52
CA ASN A 65 -16.61 4.23 34.97
C ASN A 65 -17.60 4.16 36.13
N HIS A 66 -17.62 5.15 37.03
CA HIS A 66 -18.69 5.25 38.03
C HIS A 66 -20.01 5.33 37.25
N ASN A 67 -20.84 4.29 37.36
CA ASN A 67 -22.14 4.07 36.74
C ASN A 67 -22.15 3.43 35.33
N THR A 68 -21.03 2.94 34.79
CA THR A 68 -21.06 2.09 33.58
C THR A 68 -20.07 0.94 33.71
N GLU A 69 -20.60 -0.28 33.77
CA GLU A 69 -19.82 -1.49 33.64
C GLU A 69 -19.42 -1.65 32.17
N LEU A 70 -18.10 -1.71 31.91
CA LEU A 70 -17.45 -2.24 30.70
C LEU A 70 -17.20 -1.22 29.58
N LEU A 71 -15.93 -0.82 29.41
CA LEU A 71 -15.45 0.06 28.34
C LEU A 71 -14.80 -0.77 27.22
N THR A 72 -15.60 -1.57 26.52
CA THR A 72 -15.24 -2.04 25.17
C THR A 72 -16.14 -1.30 24.19
N TRP A 73 -15.56 -0.85 23.08
CA TRP A 73 -16.31 -0.16 22.04
C TRP A 73 -16.26 -0.93 20.73
N ASN A 74 -17.39 -1.01 20.05
CA ASN A 74 -17.48 -1.49 18.69
C ASN A 74 -17.73 -0.30 17.75
N THR A 75 -16.93 -0.22 16.71
CA THR A 75 -17.07 0.77 15.65
C THR A 75 -17.09 0.05 14.31
N THR A 76 -18.19 0.20 13.58
CA THR A 76 -18.31 -0.32 12.22
C THR A 76 -17.78 0.71 11.24
N CYS A 77 -16.74 0.36 10.50
CA CYS A 77 -16.22 1.14 9.39
C CYS A 77 -16.61 0.48 8.07
N THR A 78 -17.28 1.22 7.20
CA THR A 78 -17.72 0.74 5.89
C THR A 78 -16.84 1.32 4.81
N TYR A 79 -16.35 0.47 3.91
CA TYR A 79 -15.59 0.91 2.75
C TYR A 79 -16.52 1.29 1.60
N SER A 80 -16.46 2.55 1.18
CA SER A 80 -17.13 3.06 -0.02
C SER A 80 -16.12 3.17 -1.15
N GLN A 81 -16.32 2.35 -2.18
CA GLN A 81 -15.52 2.42 -3.41
C GLN A 81 -15.64 3.80 -4.07
N PHE A 82 -16.80 4.46 -3.98
CA PHE A 82 -17.02 5.80 -4.54
C PHE A 82 -16.22 6.89 -3.82
N LEU A 83 -16.12 6.83 -2.50
CA LEU A 83 -15.27 7.75 -1.72
C LEU A 83 -13.79 7.46 -1.94
N ALA A 84 -13.41 6.18 -2.03
CA ALA A 84 -12.05 5.75 -2.35
C ALA A 84 -11.61 6.12 -3.77
N TYR A 85 -12.55 6.24 -4.72
CA TYR A 85 -12.29 6.51 -6.13
C TYR A 85 -11.83 7.94 -6.44
N LYS A 86 -11.75 8.83 -5.44
CA LYS A 86 -11.67 10.27 -5.73
C LYS A 86 -10.41 10.71 -6.47
N ILE A 87 -9.30 9.96 -6.43
CA ILE A 87 -8.13 10.02 -7.34
C ILE A 87 -7.15 8.92 -6.87
N PRO A 88 -6.70 7.98 -7.73
CA PRO A 88 -5.63 7.06 -7.38
C PRO A 88 -4.35 7.79 -6.96
N THR A 89 -3.56 7.20 -6.06
CA THR A 89 -2.31 7.80 -5.55
C THR A 89 -1.06 7.15 -6.16
N CYS A 90 -1.21 6.06 -6.89
CA CYS A 90 -0.11 5.32 -7.49
C CYS A 90 -0.47 4.68 -8.81
N CYS A 91 0.55 4.44 -9.62
CA CYS A 91 0.40 3.68 -10.85
C CYS A 91 1.63 2.82 -11.14
N VAL A 92 1.44 1.85 -12.02
CA VAL A 92 2.41 0.81 -12.35
C VAL A 92 2.87 0.95 -13.79
N SER A 93 4.16 0.75 -14.03
CA SER A 93 4.71 0.50 -15.37
C SER A 93 5.37 -0.87 -15.41
N LEU A 94 5.13 -1.63 -16.48
CA LEU A 94 5.65 -2.98 -16.67
C LEU A 94 6.69 -2.99 -17.79
N SER A 95 7.81 -3.67 -17.56
CA SER A 95 8.82 -3.90 -18.58
C SER A 95 9.45 -5.29 -18.47
N SER A 96 10.07 -5.73 -19.55
CA SER A 96 10.73 -7.04 -19.67
C SER A 96 12.07 -6.87 -20.35
N PHE A 97 13.09 -7.63 -19.94
CA PHE A 97 14.42 -7.57 -20.55
C PHE A 97 14.43 -7.94 -22.04
N ASN A 98 13.49 -8.77 -22.49
CA ASN A 98 13.38 -9.23 -23.88
C ASN A 98 12.52 -8.32 -24.77
N SER A 99 11.87 -7.29 -24.21
CA SER A 99 10.97 -6.42 -24.95
C SER A 99 11.44 -4.98 -24.91
N LYS A 100 11.52 -4.35 -26.08
CA LYS A 100 11.73 -2.89 -26.19
C LYS A 100 10.48 -2.11 -25.77
N ALA A 101 9.31 -2.75 -25.78
CA ALA A 101 8.05 -2.14 -25.37
C ALA A 101 7.95 -2.08 -23.84
N ILE A 102 7.60 -0.90 -23.32
CA ILE A 102 7.33 -0.67 -21.91
C ILE A 102 5.86 -0.33 -21.79
N ALA A 103 5.10 -1.13 -21.06
CA ALA A 103 3.74 -0.79 -20.67
C ALA A 103 3.83 0.34 -19.65
N SER A 104 3.76 1.57 -20.13
CA SER A 104 3.88 2.75 -19.29
C SER A 104 2.65 2.91 -18.40
N CYS A 105 2.84 3.59 -17.28
CA CYS A 105 1.72 4.00 -16.44
C CYS A 105 0.71 4.81 -17.27
N PRO A 106 -0.60 4.47 -17.24
CA PRO A 106 -1.61 5.15 -18.05
C PRO A 106 -1.64 6.66 -17.82
N THR A 107 -1.82 7.41 -18.90
CA THR A 107 -1.91 8.87 -18.85
C THR A 107 -3.06 9.30 -17.94
N CYS A 108 -2.81 10.32 -17.11
CA CYS A 108 -3.78 10.87 -16.17
C CYS A 108 -4.33 9.91 -15.11
N SER A 109 -3.59 8.84 -14.78
CA SER A 109 -3.97 7.86 -13.75
C SER A 109 -4.33 8.49 -12.40
N CYS A 110 -3.62 9.54 -11.99
CA CYS A 110 -3.84 10.22 -10.71
C CYS A 110 -4.47 11.62 -10.88
N GLY A 111 -5.21 11.81 -11.97
CA GLY A 111 -5.95 13.04 -12.26
C GLY A 111 -5.14 14.07 -13.05
N CYS A 112 -5.61 14.40 -14.25
CA CYS A 112 -5.20 15.59 -15.00
C CYS A 112 -6.34 16.60 -14.98
N ARG A 113 -6.04 17.90 -14.90
CA ARG A 113 -7.06 18.94 -15.12
C ARG A 113 -7.23 19.16 -16.63
N LYS A 114 -8.49 19.23 -17.09
CA LYS A 114 -8.86 19.78 -18.40
C LYS A 114 -9.09 21.28 -18.22
N ASN A 115 -8.22 22.09 -18.81
CA ASN A 115 -8.29 23.55 -18.95
C ASN A 115 -8.05 24.42 -17.69
N ASN A 116 -7.43 25.57 -17.97
CA ASN A 116 -6.80 26.56 -17.08
C ASN A 116 -7.71 27.09 -15.96
N ASN A 117 -7.18 27.17 -14.73
CA ASN A 117 -7.20 28.38 -13.86
C ASN A 117 -6.95 28.17 -12.36
N VAL A 118 -6.55 26.99 -11.87
CA VAL A 118 -5.76 26.90 -10.63
C VAL A 118 -4.81 25.73 -10.78
N SER A 119 -3.52 25.97 -10.84
CA SER A 119 -2.51 24.94 -10.95
C SER A 119 -2.39 24.16 -9.63
N THR A 120 -2.59 22.84 -9.66
CA THR A 120 -1.64 22.00 -8.92
C THR A 120 -0.40 21.99 -9.78
N ASP A 121 0.46 23.00 -9.60
CA ASP A 121 1.71 23.15 -10.35
C ASP A 121 2.53 21.88 -10.10
N CYS A 122 2.60 20.98 -11.09
CA CYS A 122 3.61 19.94 -11.01
C CYS A 122 4.98 20.60 -11.18
N VAL A 123 5.99 20.07 -10.51
CA VAL A 123 7.35 20.61 -10.61
C VAL A 123 8.03 19.93 -11.78
N ASN A 124 8.50 20.72 -12.75
CA ASN A 124 9.40 20.22 -13.77
C ASN A 124 10.79 20.05 -13.14
N PRO A 125 11.37 18.84 -13.12
CA PRO A 125 12.66 18.58 -12.47
C PRO A 125 13.83 19.33 -13.11
N LYS A 126 13.64 19.93 -14.30
CA LYS A 126 14.63 20.77 -14.99
C LYS A 126 14.51 22.27 -14.66
N SER A 127 13.49 22.67 -13.88
CA SER A 127 13.30 24.08 -13.50
C SER A 127 14.26 24.47 -12.36
N PRO A 128 14.88 25.67 -12.38
CA PRO A 128 15.78 26.13 -11.32
C PRO A 128 15.12 26.24 -9.94
N ASN A 129 13.80 26.48 -9.92
CA ASN A 129 13.04 26.71 -8.68
C ASN A 129 12.32 25.42 -8.26
N VAL A 130 13.06 24.48 -7.67
CA VAL A 130 12.44 23.38 -6.91
C VAL A 130 12.00 23.94 -5.56
N PRO A 131 10.70 23.94 -5.22
CA PRO A 131 10.24 24.46 -3.94
C PRO A 131 10.90 23.72 -2.78
N VAL A 132 11.54 24.46 -1.88
CA VAL A 132 12.11 23.94 -0.63
C VAL A 132 10.95 23.58 0.31
N PRO A 133 11.01 22.46 1.07
CA PRO A 133 9.94 22.09 1.99
C PRO A 133 9.84 23.13 3.10
N GLY A 134 8.81 23.98 3.05
CA GLY A 134 8.65 25.03 4.03
C GLY A 134 7.54 26.00 3.68
N GLN A 135 6.33 25.68 4.17
CA GLN A 135 5.26 26.57 4.63
C GLN A 135 3.89 26.09 4.15
N LYS A 136 3.01 25.93 5.15
CA LYS A 136 1.56 25.66 5.12
C LYS A 136 1.18 24.18 4.98
N ASN A 137 0.21 23.79 5.81
CA ASN A 137 -0.52 22.51 5.82
C ASN A 137 -1.27 22.30 4.50
N ILE A 138 -0.53 22.13 3.40
CA ILE A 138 -1.11 21.89 2.09
C ILE A 138 -1.16 20.37 1.92
N ILE A 139 -2.37 19.83 2.14
CA ILE A 139 -2.70 18.39 2.05
C ILE A 139 -2.61 17.89 0.58
N THR A 140 -2.52 18.80 -0.40
CA THR A 140 -2.36 18.43 -1.81
C THR A 140 -0.92 18.08 -2.16
N PRO A 141 -0.65 16.89 -2.72
CA PRO A 141 0.70 16.47 -3.06
C PRO A 141 1.25 17.33 -4.21
N LEU A 142 2.40 17.99 -3.97
CA LEU A 142 3.17 18.64 -5.03
C LEU A 142 3.98 17.57 -5.76
N VAL A 143 3.62 17.25 -7.01
CA VAL A 143 4.21 16.12 -7.74
C VAL A 143 5.14 16.55 -8.87
N GLN A 144 6.07 15.68 -9.25
CA GLN A 144 6.87 15.85 -10.47
C GLN A 144 5.98 15.77 -11.71
N CYS A 145 6.18 16.68 -12.67
CA CYS A 145 5.45 16.65 -13.94
C CYS A 145 5.71 15.34 -14.69
N THR A 146 4.64 14.59 -14.90
CA THR A 146 4.61 13.33 -15.65
C THR A 146 3.28 13.23 -16.37
N SER A 147 3.18 12.39 -17.39
CA SER A 147 1.91 12.17 -18.11
C SER A 147 0.81 11.54 -17.25
N HIS A 148 1.16 10.93 -16.11
CA HIS A 148 0.24 10.22 -15.23
C HIS A 148 -0.11 10.96 -13.93
N MET A 149 0.68 11.98 -13.56
CA MET A 149 0.45 12.86 -12.39
C MET A 149 0.39 12.16 -11.04
N CYS A 150 0.95 10.95 -10.93
CA CYS A 150 0.91 10.16 -9.70
C CYS A 150 2.04 10.51 -8.74
N PRO A 151 1.78 10.67 -7.43
CA PRO A 151 2.83 10.87 -6.43
C PRO A 151 3.71 9.63 -6.25
N ILE A 152 3.21 8.43 -6.53
CA ILE A 152 3.98 7.19 -6.49
C ILE A 152 3.96 6.51 -7.86
N LYS A 153 5.13 6.12 -8.35
CA LYS A 153 5.29 5.29 -9.55
C LYS A 153 5.99 3.99 -9.18
N ILE A 154 5.38 2.86 -9.52
CA ILE A 154 5.95 1.53 -9.31
C ILE A 154 6.37 0.97 -10.66
N GLN A 155 7.63 0.58 -10.79
CA GLN A 155 8.13 -0.11 -11.96
C GLN A 155 8.34 -1.58 -11.63
N TRP A 156 7.62 -2.45 -12.34
CA TRP A 156 7.81 -3.90 -12.31
C TRP A 156 8.61 -4.30 -13.54
N HIS A 157 9.83 -4.78 -13.34
CA HIS A 157 10.73 -5.15 -14.43
C HIS A 157 11.11 -6.62 -14.33
N LEU A 158 10.70 -7.42 -15.32
CA LEU A 158 11.23 -8.78 -15.48
C LEU A 158 12.69 -8.69 -15.94
N LYS A 159 13.61 -9.00 -15.02
CA LYS A 159 15.06 -8.80 -15.20
C LYS A 159 15.70 -9.98 -15.92
N LEU A 160 15.34 -11.21 -15.52
CA LEU A 160 15.95 -12.44 -16.03
C LEU A 160 14.91 -13.57 -16.03
N ASN A 161 15.01 -14.45 -17.03
CA ASN A 161 14.23 -15.67 -17.14
C ASN A 161 15.17 -16.86 -17.45
N TYR A 162 15.72 -17.50 -16.42
CA TYR A 162 16.61 -18.67 -16.54
C TYR A 162 15.82 -19.99 -16.64
N LYS A 163 16.51 -21.13 -16.78
CA LYS A 163 15.89 -22.45 -16.92
C LYS A 163 14.93 -22.81 -15.79
N ASP A 164 15.34 -22.56 -14.54
CA ASP A 164 14.60 -22.97 -13.34
C ASP A 164 14.06 -21.80 -12.50
N TYR A 165 14.51 -20.57 -12.79
CA TYR A 165 14.15 -19.39 -12.02
C TYR A 165 13.89 -18.18 -12.91
N TRP A 166 13.05 -17.27 -12.42
CA TRP A 166 12.85 -15.96 -13.01
C TRP A 166 12.92 -14.88 -11.93
N ARG A 167 13.39 -13.70 -12.32
CA ARG A 167 13.71 -12.62 -11.39
C ARG A 167 13.02 -11.33 -11.81
N VAL A 168 12.35 -10.71 -10.85
CA VAL A 168 11.72 -9.40 -11.00
C VAL A 168 12.47 -8.38 -10.17
N ARG A 169 12.68 -7.19 -10.74
CA ARG A 169 13.07 -5.99 -10.00
C ARG A 169 11.86 -5.07 -9.88
N ILE A 170 11.53 -4.70 -8.66
CA ILE A 170 10.49 -3.72 -8.35
C ILE A 170 11.18 -2.43 -7.91
N THR A 171 10.84 -1.31 -8.54
CA THR A 171 11.31 0.03 -8.14
C THR A 171 10.11 0.88 -7.77
N VAL A 172 10.00 1.26 -6.50
CA VAL A 172 9.01 2.21 -6.01
C VAL A 172 9.65 3.59 -6.04
N ARG A 173 9.08 4.53 -6.76
CA ARG A 173 9.59 5.90 -6.87
C ARG A 173 8.60 6.88 -6.28
N ASN A 174 9.10 7.73 -5.40
CA ASN A 174 8.38 8.88 -4.89
C ASN A 174 8.58 10.06 -5.84
N LEU A 175 7.48 10.60 -6.32
CA LEU A 175 7.38 11.77 -7.17
C LEU A 175 6.73 12.94 -6.43
N ASN A 176 6.44 12.79 -5.14
CA ASN A 176 5.90 13.84 -4.27
C ASN A 176 7.05 14.63 -3.60
N TYR A 177 7.08 15.95 -3.77
CA TYR A 177 8.07 16.85 -3.19
C TYR A 177 7.79 17.20 -1.71
N HIS A 178 6.55 17.02 -1.25
CA HIS A 178 6.12 17.45 0.08
C HIS A 178 5.98 16.28 1.07
N MET A 179 6.16 15.03 0.62
CA MET A 179 5.83 13.85 1.43
C MET A 179 6.93 12.81 1.42
N ASN A 180 7.27 12.35 2.64
CA ASN A 180 8.09 11.18 2.89
C ASN A 180 7.20 10.03 3.35
N TYR A 181 7.39 8.83 2.79
CA TYR A 181 6.63 7.64 3.17
C TYR A 181 7.48 6.79 4.12
N LYS A 182 7.22 6.92 5.42
CA LYS A 182 7.83 6.08 6.47
C LYS A 182 7.08 4.76 6.60
N GLN A 183 7.82 3.68 6.86
CA GLN A 183 7.28 2.32 7.00
C GLN A 183 6.35 1.94 5.84
N TRP A 184 6.73 2.34 4.63
CA TRP A 184 5.94 2.06 3.45
C TRP A 184 5.82 0.54 3.23
N ASN A 185 4.70 0.14 2.66
CA ASN A 185 4.43 -1.25 2.31
C ASN A 185 3.84 -1.36 0.90
N LEU A 186 4.10 -2.50 0.29
CA LEU A 186 3.66 -2.87 -1.04
C LEU A 186 2.98 -4.23 -0.93
N VAL A 187 1.70 -4.32 -1.26
CA VAL A 187 1.01 -5.61 -1.40
C VAL A 187 0.90 -5.92 -2.87
N VAL A 188 1.38 -7.11 -3.26
CA VAL A 188 1.33 -7.57 -4.65
C VAL A 188 0.50 -8.83 -4.70
N GLN A 189 -0.46 -8.87 -5.61
CA GLN A 189 -1.19 -10.07 -5.97
C GLN A 189 -0.64 -10.63 -7.28
N HIS A 190 -0.16 -11.87 -7.26
CA HIS A 190 0.37 -12.59 -8.41
C HIS A 190 0.22 -14.11 -8.19
N PRO A 191 -0.22 -14.88 -9.20
CA PRO A 191 -0.47 -16.33 -9.08
C PRO A 191 0.79 -17.19 -8.81
N ASN A 192 1.99 -16.59 -8.76
CA ASN A 192 3.25 -17.32 -8.61
C ASN A 192 3.91 -17.04 -7.26
N PHE A 193 3.23 -16.35 -6.34
CA PHE A 193 3.77 -16.08 -5.00
C PHE A 193 3.99 -17.33 -4.17
N ASP A 194 3.24 -18.41 -4.43
CA ASP A 194 3.52 -19.73 -3.85
C ASP A 194 4.92 -20.25 -4.22
N ASN A 195 5.47 -19.83 -5.36
CA ASN A 195 6.80 -20.20 -5.85
C ASN A 195 7.90 -19.16 -5.53
N LEU A 196 7.61 -18.17 -4.68
CA LEU A 196 8.59 -17.17 -4.27
C LEU A 196 9.69 -17.83 -3.43
N THR A 197 10.93 -17.78 -3.93
CA THR A 197 12.08 -18.44 -3.29
C THR A 197 12.88 -17.47 -2.44
N GLN A 198 13.15 -16.27 -2.96
CA GLN A 198 13.98 -15.27 -2.26
C GLN A 198 13.48 -13.85 -2.52
N VAL A 199 13.69 -12.99 -1.53
CA VAL A 199 13.40 -11.56 -1.58
C VAL A 199 14.66 -10.78 -1.21
N PHE A 200 15.00 -9.78 -2.01
CA PHE A 200 16.17 -8.93 -1.81
C PHE A 200 15.75 -7.49 -1.58
N GLY A 201 16.43 -6.79 -0.67
CA GLY A 201 16.22 -5.36 -0.43
C GLY A 201 14.89 -5.01 0.25
N SER A 202 14.13 -5.98 0.76
CA SER A 202 12.91 -5.75 1.52
C SER A 202 12.62 -6.92 2.47
N LYS A 203 11.78 -6.67 3.47
CA LYS A 203 11.13 -7.73 4.25
C LYS A 203 9.86 -8.18 3.52
N TYR A 204 9.46 -9.43 3.73
CA TYR A 204 8.27 -9.99 3.10
C TYR A 204 7.43 -10.81 4.08
N LYS A 205 6.12 -10.89 3.78
CA LYS A 205 5.18 -11.79 4.41
C LYS A 205 4.14 -12.23 3.38
N ALA A 206 4.01 -13.53 3.17
CA ALA A 206 2.89 -14.07 2.41
C ALA A 206 1.57 -13.78 3.13
N LEU A 207 0.57 -13.34 2.38
CA LEU A 207 -0.78 -13.06 2.86
C LEU A 207 -1.70 -14.20 2.42
N THR A 208 -2.10 -15.02 3.37
CA THR A 208 -3.12 -16.04 3.13
C THR A 208 -4.49 -15.37 3.26
N LEU A 209 -5.10 -15.01 2.12
CA LEU A 209 -6.51 -14.61 2.08
C LEU A 209 -7.36 -15.86 2.33
N GLN A 210 -8.58 -15.73 2.83
CA GLN A 210 -9.45 -16.88 3.15
C GLN A 210 -9.86 -17.75 1.94
N SER A 211 -9.37 -17.42 0.74
CA SER A 211 -9.35 -18.27 -0.46
C SER A 211 -8.07 -19.11 -0.49
N THR A 212 -8.16 -20.36 -0.93
CA THR A 212 -7.17 -21.45 -0.82
C THR A 212 -5.78 -21.25 -1.46
N THR A 213 -5.37 -20.04 -1.85
CA THR A 213 -4.12 -19.74 -2.56
C THR A 213 -3.36 -18.57 -1.91
N ASN A 214 -2.03 -18.68 -1.73
CA ASN A 214 -1.21 -17.56 -1.23
C ASN A 214 -0.78 -16.65 -2.38
N ASP A 215 -1.75 -16.18 -3.16
CA ASP A 215 -1.50 -15.37 -4.36
C ASP A 215 -1.10 -13.94 -4.02
N ALA A 216 -1.00 -13.57 -2.75
CA ALA A 216 -0.66 -12.23 -2.32
C ALA A 216 0.52 -12.23 -1.34
N ALA A 217 1.40 -11.24 -1.49
CA ALA A 217 2.48 -10.99 -0.55
C ALA A 217 2.58 -9.51 -0.20
N MET A 218 2.87 -9.24 1.07
CA MET A 218 3.22 -7.93 1.58
C MET A 218 4.75 -7.81 1.62
N LEU A 219 5.26 -6.71 1.09
CA LEU A 219 6.67 -6.33 1.06
C LEU A 219 6.81 -4.97 1.75
N TRP A 220 7.87 -4.76 2.54
CA TRP A 220 8.13 -3.48 3.18
C TRP A 220 9.61 -3.23 3.41
N GLY A 221 9.96 -1.96 3.63
CA GLY A 221 11.35 -1.55 3.83
C GLY A 221 12.01 -2.17 5.06
N ILE A 222 13.32 -2.36 4.97
CA ILE A 222 14.19 -2.75 6.08
C ILE A 222 14.51 -1.50 6.89
N LYS A 223 14.31 -1.59 8.21
CA LYS A 223 14.58 -0.51 9.16
C LYS A 223 16.00 0.02 8.99
N ASP A 224 16.17 1.33 8.98
CA ASP A 224 17.46 2.03 8.87
C ASP A 224 18.20 1.81 7.53
N TYR A 225 17.54 1.18 6.53
CA TYR A 225 18.08 0.98 5.18
C TYR A 225 17.20 1.65 4.12
N ASN A 226 15.93 1.24 4.03
CA ASN A 226 14.99 1.78 3.05
C ASN A 226 13.55 1.80 3.58
N ASP A 227 13.36 1.83 4.90
CA ASP A 227 12.06 1.98 5.55
C ASP A 227 11.48 3.40 5.44
N VAL A 228 12.26 4.35 4.95
CA VAL A 228 11.79 5.69 4.58
C VAL A 228 12.00 5.92 3.09
N LEU A 229 10.91 6.07 2.35
CA LEU A 229 10.94 6.52 0.97
C LEU A 229 10.83 8.06 0.97
N VAL A 230 11.99 8.71 0.83
CA VAL A 230 12.11 10.17 0.84
C VAL A 230 11.44 10.81 -0.38
N GLN A 231 11.23 12.12 -0.32
CA GLN A 231 10.59 12.95 -1.34
C GLN A 231 11.24 12.83 -2.73
N ALA A 232 10.56 13.37 -3.74
CA ALA A 232 11.02 13.38 -5.12
C ALA A 232 12.47 13.87 -5.27
N GLY A 233 13.27 13.10 -6.01
CA GLY A 233 14.69 13.39 -6.20
C GLY A 233 15.48 12.19 -6.71
N ARG A 234 16.81 12.26 -6.60
CA ARG A 234 17.72 11.15 -6.97
C ARG A 234 17.54 9.93 -6.06
N ASP A 235 17.33 10.19 -4.77
CA ASP A 235 17.24 9.17 -3.71
C ASP A 235 15.79 8.82 -3.33
N GLY A 236 14.80 9.48 -3.93
CA GLY A 236 13.36 9.21 -3.75
C GLY A 236 12.90 7.90 -4.40
N LYS A 237 13.64 6.80 -4.23
CA LYS A 237 13.31 5.48 -4.77
C LYS A 237 13.74 4.37 -3.84
N ALA A 238 12.91 3.34 -3.72
CA ALA A 238 13.25 2.08 -3.09
C ALA A 238 13.27 0.97 -4.16
N GLN A 239 14.22 0.05 -4.04
CA GLN A 239 14.38 -1.06 -4.96
C GLN A 239 14.43 -2.38 -4.22
N LEU A 240 13.73 -3.36 -4.76
CA LEU A 240 13.68 -4.72 -4.24
C LEU A 240 13.63 -5.71 -5.40
N GLU A 241 14.12 -6.92 -5.16
CA GLU A 241 14.09 -7.99 -6.16
C GLU A 241 13.37 -9.22 -5.59
N LEU A 242 12.62 -9.89 -6.46
CA LEU A 242 11.94 -11.15 -6.16
C LEU A 242 12.52 -12.23 -7.08
N LEU A 243 12.85 -13.37 -6.49
CA LEU A 243 13.28 -14.57 -7.21
C LEU A 243 12.23 -15.65 -7.03
N PHE A 244 11.71 -16.14 -8.14
CA PHE A 244 10.69 -17.17 -8.17
C PHE A 244 11.24 -18.41 -8.84
N ARG A 245 10.87 -19.57 -8.29
CA ARG A 245 11.09 -20.85 -8.95
C ARG A 245 10.07 -21.01 -10.07
N LYS A 246 10.50 -21.56 -11.20
CA LYS A 246 9.61 -21.88 -12.30
C LYS A 246 8.76 -23.10 -11.97
N ASP A 247 7.47 -22.97 -12.19
CA ASP A 247 6.54 -24.08 -12.24
C ASP A 247 6.07 -24.25 -13.69
N LYS A 248 6.23 -25.47 -14.22
CA LYS A 248 5.88 -25.80 -15.61
C LYS A 248 4.39 -25.59 -15.87
N ALA A 249 3.52 -25.72 -14.86
CA ALA A 249 2.10 -25.44 -14.99
C ALA A 249 1.81 -23.93 -15.11
N ALA A 250 2.43 -23.10 -14.28
CA ALA A 250 2.17 -21.66 -14.20
C ALA A 250 2.70 -20.85 -15.42
N LEU A 251 3.72 -21.38 -16.11
CA LEU A 251 4.35 -20.70 -17.27
C LEU A 251 3.62 -20.90 -18.61
N THR A 252 2.61 -21.77 -18.65
CA THR A 252 1.88 -22.10 -19.90
C THR A 252 0.74 -21.14 -20.20
N SER A 253 0.37 -20.24 -19.29
CA SER A 253 -0.73 -19.30 -19.50
C SER A 253 -0.29 -18.15 -20.42
N ASN A 254 -0.89 -18.12 -21.61
CA ASN A 254 -0.70 -17.11 -22.65
C ASN A 254 -0.73 -15.68 -22.09
N LYS A 255 0.34 -14.92 -22.39
CA LYS A 255 0.57 -13.50 -22.10
C LYS A 255 0.52 -13.09 -20.63
N GLY A 256 1.67 -12.66 -20.13
CA GLY A 256 1.75 -11.88 -18.89
C GLY A 256 1.87 -12.67 -17.59
N TRP A 257 2.23 -13.95 -17.66
CA TRP A 257 2.52 -14.81 -16.49
C TRP A 257 3.52 -14.22 -15.49
N ALA A 258 4.38 -13.29 -15.92
CA ALA A 258 5.41 -12.66 -15.10
C ALA A 258 4.96 -11.32 -14.47
N PHE A 259 3.73 -10.88 -14.73
CA PHE A 259 3.21 -9.59 -14.31
C PHE A 259 2.13 -9.74 -13.23
N PRO A 260 2.07 -8.78 -12.28
CA PRO A 260 1.13 -8.85 -11.17
C PRO A 260 -0.30 -8.55 -11.64
N GLN A 261 -1.27 -9.15 -10.96
CA GLN A 261 -2.69 -8.88 -11.22
C GLN A 261 -3.14 -7.60 -10.51
N ARG A 262 -2.64 -7.35 -9.30
CA ARG A 262 -2.92 -6.14 -8.50
C ARG A 262 -1.72 -5.73 -7.69
N ILE A 263 -1.58 -4.43 -7.47
CA ILE A 263 -0.56 -3.85 -6.60
C ILE A 263 -1.24 -2.78 -5.73
N TYR A 264 -0.97 -2.83 -4.43
CA TYR A 264 -1.36 -1.81 -3.48
C TYR A 264 -0.13 -1.18 -2.85
N PHE A 265 -0.10 0.15 -2.76
CA PHE A 265 0.95 0.88 -2.06
C PHE A 265 0.37 1.58 -0.84
N ASN A 266 0.87 1.27 0.36
CA ASN A 266 0.29 1.73 1.62
C ASN A 266 -1.22 1.51 1.72
N GLY A 267 -1.69 0.43 1.09
CA GLY A 267 -3.11 0.08 0.97
C GLY A 267 -3.81 0.65 -0.27
N ASP A 268 -3.34 1.74 -0.89
CA ASP A 268 -4.02 2.32 -2.05
C ASP A 268 -3.83 1.44 -3.29
N ASN A 269 -4.91 1.15 -4.00
CA ASN A 269 -4.86 0.34 -5.23
C ASN A 269 -4.21 1.13 -6.37
N CYS A 270 -3.13 0.61 -6.93
CA CYS A 270 -2.40 1.28 -8.01
C CYS A 270 -3.00 0.93 -9.38
N VAL A 271 -3.02 1.93 -10.28
CA VAL A 271 -3.48 1.72 -11.65
C VAL A 271 -2.44 0.92 -12.44
N LEU A 272 -2.81 -0.26 -12.94
CA LEU A 272 -1.99 -1.04 -13.86
C LEU A 272 -2.30 -0.67 -15.33
N PRO A 273 -1.33 -0.83 -16.24
CA PRO A 273 -1.60 -0.82 -17.67
C PRO A 273 -2.62 -1.91 -18.05
N PRO A 274 -3.34 -1.77 -19.17
CA PRO A 274 -4.24 -2.81 -19.62
C PRO A 274 -3.45 -4.05 -20.11
N PRO A 275 -4.00 -5.27 -20.00
CA PRO A 275 -3.27 -6.51 -20.29
C PRO A 275 -2.75 -6.66 -21.72
N ASP A 276 -3.41 -6.03 -22.69
CA ASP A 276 -3.01 -5.96 -24.11
C ASP A 276 -1.71 -5.17 -24.31
N ALA A 277 -1.41 -4.22 -23.44
CA ALA A 277 -0.18 -3.44 -23.47
C ALA A 277 1.01 -4.17 -22.82
N TYR A 278 0.82 -5.36 -22.23
CA TYR A 278 1.87 -6.04 -21.46
C TYR A 278 3.05 -6.43 -22.36
N PRO A 279 4.29 -6.19 -21.90
CA PRO A 279 5.46 -6.57 -22.68
C PRO A 279 5.50 -8.08 -22.92
N MET A 280 6.10 -8.48 -24.04
CA MET A 280 6.32 -9.90 -24.30
C MET A 280 7.29 -10.50 -23.27
N VAL A 281 6.95 -11.70 -22.82
CA VAL A 281 7.73 -12.53 -21.90
C VAL A 281 8.07 -13.81 -22.64
N ALA A 282 9.36 -13.98 -22.97
CA ALA A 282 9.89 -15.15 -23.67
C ALA A 282 10.53 -16.11 -22.67
#